data_AF-A0A9E3ATV3-F1
#
_entry.id   AF-A0A9E3ATV3-F1
#
_cell.length_a   1.000
_cell.length_b   1.000
_cell.length_c   1.000
_cell.angle_alpha   90.00
_cell.angle_beta   90.00
_cell.angle_gamma   90.00
#
_symmetry.space_group_name_H-M   'P 1'
#
loop_
_entity.id
_entity.type
_entity.pdbx_description
1 polymer ?
#
loop_
_entity_poly.entity_id
_entity_poly.type
_entity_poly.pdbx_seq_one_letter_code
_entity_poly.pdbx_strand_id
1 'polypeptide(L)'
;MNFDDDFEPKLGKIRHGGSKTSRRYLQRVLQAATLAGKNRSGRAFQGNRIGRGAGVGRVLSQRDRYAAFRARRVIVKSRVIRLKGTGLKAAAQHLRYIQRDGVTREGQAGQLY
;
A
#
# COMPACT_ATOMS: atom_id res chain seq x y z
N MET A 1 -40.11 3.74 17.34
CA MET A 1 -39.88 2.97 16.10
C MET A 1 -39.04 1.77 16.48
N ASN A 2 -39.62 0.57 16.40
CA ASN A 2 -38.93 -0.69 16.73
C ASN A 2 -38.35 -1.26 15.43
N PHE A 3 -37.05 -1.62 15.42
CA PHE A 3 -36.32 -2.07 14.22
C PHE A 3 -36.08 -3.58 14.25
N ASP A 4 -37.09 -4.34 14.65
CA ASP A 4 -37.08 -5.79 14.50
C ASP A 4 -37.63 -6.13 13.11
N ASP A 5 -36.81 -5.89 12.08
CA ASP A 5 -37.07 -6.45 10.75
C ASP A 5 -36.73 -7.94 10.81
N ASP A 6 -37.73 -8.76 11.14
CA ASP A 6 -37.59 -10.22 11.15
C ASP A 6 -37.14 -10.71 9.77
N PHE A 7 -35.88 -11.16 9.70
CA PHE A 7 -35.29 -11.66 8.48
C PHE A 7 -35.77 -13.09 8.21
N GLU A 8 -36.77 -13.24 7.34
CA GLU A 8 -37.21 -14.55 6.86
C GLU A 8 -36.49 -14.97 5.57
N PRO A 9 -35.51 -15.89 5.64
CA PRO A 9 -34.83 -16.37 4.45
C PRO A 9 -35.73 -17.28 3.61
N LYS A 10 -36.03 -16.87 2.37
CA LYS A 10 -36.74 -17.72 1.39
C LYS A 10 -35.81 -18.82 0.86
N LEU A 11 -36.03 -20.05 1.31
CA LEU A 11 -35.32 -21.23 0.79
C LEU A 11 -35.90 -21.66 -0.56
N GLY A 12 -35.02 -22.13 -1.46
CA GLY A 12 -35.43 -22.63 -2.77
C GLY A 12 -36.11 -24.00 -2.71
N LYS A 13 -36.68 -24.45 -3.84
CA LYS A 13 -37.36 -25.76 -3.96
C LYS A 13 -36.42 -26.92 -3.58
N ILE A 14 -36.94 -27.91 -2.85
CA ILE A 14 -36.21 -29.11 -2.42
C ILE A 14 -35.57 -29.79 -3.64
N ARG A 15 -34.26 -30.08 -3.58
CA ARG A 15 -33.37 -30.58 -4.66
C ARG A 15 -32.89 -29.55 -5.70
N HIS A 16 -33.21 -28.27 -5.56
CA HIS A 16 -32.60 -27.23 -6.39
C HIS A 16 -31.16 -26.95 -5.90
N GLY A 17 -30.15 -27.15 -6.76
CA GLY A 17 -28.71 -27.05 -6.44
C GLY A 17 -28.17 -25.65 -6.08
N GLY A 18 -29.04 -24.74 -5.63
CA GLY A 18 -28.71 -23.35 -5.33
C GLY A 18 -28.53 -22.49 -6.59
N SER A 19 -29.08 -21.28 -6.55
CA SER A 19 -28.74 -20.26 -7.55
C SER A 19 -27.28 -19.82 -7.37
N LYS A 20 -26.58 -19.40 -8.44
CA LYS A 20 -25.27 -18.71 -8.33
C LYS A 20 -25.33 -17.53 -7.34
N THR A 21 -26.52 -16.97 -7.11
CA THR A 21 -26.80 -15.91 -6.14
C THR A 21 -26.63 -16.34 -4.68
N SER A 22 -26.93 -17.59 -4.29
CA SER A 22 -26.71 -18.05 -2.90
C SER A 22 -25.23 -18.17 -2.57
N ARG A 23 -24.40 -18.58 -3.53
CA ARG A 23 -22.93 -18.56 -3.41
C ARG A 23 -22.39 -17.13 -3.22
N ARG A 24 -23.04 -16.11 -3.83
CA ARG A 24 -22.71 -14.68 -3.62
C ARG A 24 -23.13 -14.20 -2.23
N TYR A 25 -24.31 -14.58 -1.74
CA TYR A 25 -24.76 -14.22 -0.40
C TYR A 25 -23.88 -14.83 0.68
N LEU A 26 -23.58 -16.13 0.57
CA LEU A 26 -22.68 -16.82 1.48
C LEU A 26 -21.29 -16.17 1.50
N GLN A 27 -20.74 -15.80 0.34
CA GLN A 27 -19.47 -15.06 0.29
C GLN A 27 -19.54 -13.70 0.98
N ARG A 28 -20.66 -12.98 0.87
CA ARG A 28 -20.88 -11.70 1.56
C ARG A 28 -20.91 -11.91 3.08
N VAL A 29 -21.57 -12.95 3.57
CA VAL A 29 -21.61 -13.30 5.00
C VAL A 29 -20.22 -13.70 5.52
N LEU A 30 -19.48 -14.54 4.78
CA LEU A 30 -18.10 -14.90 5.15
C LEU A 30 -17.18 -13.68 5.17
N GLN A 31 -17.34 -12.74 4.22
CA GLN A 31 -16.57 -11.50 4.20
C GLN A 31 -16.90 -10.61 5.41
N ALA A 32 -18.17 -10.45 5.74
CA ALA A 32 -18.59 -9.69 6.92
C ALA A 32 -18.08 -10.32 8.23
N ALA A 33 -18.15 -11.65 8.35
CA ALA A 33 -17.64 -12.37 9.52
C ALA A 33 -16.12 -12.25 9.68
N THR A 34 -15.35 -12.29 8.58
CA THR A 34 -13.89 -12.09 8.64
C THR A 34 -13.48 -10.66 8.95
N LEU A 35 -14.25 -9.67 8.50
CA LEU A 35 -14.08 -8.25 8.85
C LEU A 35 -14.41 -7.97 10.32
N ALA A 36 -15.49 -8.56 10.84
CA ALA A 36 -15.94 -8.38 12.22
C ALA A 36 -15.12 -9.19 13.24
N GLY A 37 -14.63 -10.37 12.86
CA GLY A 37 -14.13 -11.39 13.78
C GLY A 37 -12.63 -11.43 14.06
N LYS A 38 -11.82 -10.47 13.59
CA LYS A 38 -10.36 -10.56 13.82
C LYS A 38 -9.92 -9.90 15.13
N ASN A 39 -10.00 -10.65 16.23
CA ASN A 39 -9.08 -10.45 17.34
C ASN A 39 -7.66 -10.69 16.83
N ARG A 40 -6.88 -9.61 16.66
CA ARG A 40 -5.48 -9.69 16.23
C ARG A 40 -4.58 -10.08 17.41
N SER A 41 -4.86 -11.19 18.07
CA SER A 41 -3.93 -11.82 19.02
C SER A 41 -2.91 -12.63 18.23
N GLY A 42 -2.00 -11.94 17.58
CA GLY A 42 -0.92 -12.53 16.79
C GLY A 42 0.12 -11.48 16.48
N ARG A 43 1.39 -11.87 16.51
CA ARG A 43 2.53 -10.96 16.30
C ARG A 43 2.32 -10.19 14.99
N ALA A 44 2.32 -8.86 15.08
CA ALA A 44 2.03 -7.98 13.96
C ALA A 44 2.92 -8.32 12.75
N PHE A 45 2.34 -8.24 11.55
CA PHE A 45 3.05 -8.49 10.30
C PHE A 45 4.31 -7.61 10.21
N GLN A 46 5.49 -8.24 10.29
CA GLN A 46 6.78 -7.52 10.36
C GLN A 46 7.31 -7.10 8.99
N GLY A 47 6.71 -7.55 7.89
CA GLY A 47 7.08 -7.16 6.51
C GLY A 47 8.48 -7.60 6.05
N ASN A 48 9.35 -8.04 6.95
CA ASN A 48 10.77 -8.34 6.72
C ASN A 48 11.04 -9.49 5.75
N ARG A 49 10.09 -10.39 5.48
CA ARG A 49 10.28 -11.56 4.61
C ARG A 49 9.71 -11.42 3.19
N ILE A 50 8.98 -10.35 2.88
CA ILE A 50 8.42 -10.16 1.53
C ILE A 50 9.19 -9.06 0.81
N GLY A 51 10.18 -9.44 -0.01
CA GLY A 51 10.98 -8.49 -0.79
C GLY A 51 10.14 -7.55 -1.67
N ARG A 52 8.89 -7.92 -1.99
CA ARG A 52 7.90 -7.04 -2.63
C ARG A 52 6.95 -6.44 -1.60
N GLY A 53 7.14 -5.16 -1.28
CA GLY A 53 6.22 -4.42 -0.42
C GLY A 53 6.55 -4.44 1.07
N ALA A 54 7.68 -5.02 1.50
CA ALA A 54 8.19 -4.89 2.87
C ALA A 54 8.23 -3.44 3.37
N GLY A 55 8.74 -2.53 2.53
CA GLY A 55 8.82 -1.10 2.84
C GLY A 55 7.43 -0.48 3.05
N VAL A 56 6.51 -0.76 2.13
CA VAL A 56 5.12 -0.26 2.23
C VAL A 56 4.40 -0.85 3.45
N GLY A 57 4.56 -2.16 3.67
CA GLY A 57 3.98 -2.86 4.82
C GLY A 57 4.48 -2.31 6.16
N ARG A 58 5.76 -1.93 6.26
CA ARG A 58 6.35 -1.31 7.44
C ARG A 58 5.81 0.11 7.68
N VAL A 59 5.73 0.92 6.63
CA VAL A 59 5.17 2.28 6.73
C VAL A 59 3.69 2.23 7.12
N LEU A 60 2.93 1.28 6.57
CA LEU A 60 1.51 1.14 6.90
C LEU A 60 1.29 0.51 8.29
N SER A 61 2.15 -0.39 8.75
CA SER A 61 2.03 -1.01 10.08
C SER A 61 2.35 -0.06 11.22
N GLN A 62 3.12 1.00 10.96
CA GLN A 62 3.42 2.07 11.93
C GLN A 62 2.28 3.09 12.10
N ARG A 63 1.20 3.00 11.33
CA ARG A 63 0.07 3.94 11.42
C ARG A 63 -0.92 3.48 12.49
N ASP A 64 -1.14 4.32 13.50
CA ASP A 64 -2.31 4.20 14.39
C ASP A 64 -3.58 4.77 13.73
N ARG A 65 -4.72 4.67 14.43
CA ARG A 65 -6.03 5.17 13.94
C ARG A 65 -6.03 6.68 13.65
N TYR A 66 -5.15 7.45 14.28
CA TYR A 66 -5.09 8.91 14.18
C TYR A 66 -3.90 9.43 13.36
N ALA A 67 -3.04 8.53 12.86
CA ALA A 67 -1.81 8.87 12.14
C ALA A 67 -2.06 9.69 10.87
N ALA A 68 -3.24 9.57 10.27
CA ALA A 68 -3.64 10.37 9.11
C ALA A 68 -3.91 11.85 9.46
N PHE A 69 -4.37 12.16 10.67
CA PHE A 69 -4.70 13.52 11.10
C PHE A 69 -3.49 14.30 11.63
N ARG A 70 -2.45 13.58 12.07
CA ARG A 70 -1.19 14.18 12.58
C ARG A 70 -0.12 14.36 11.50
N ALA A 71 -0.26 13.68 10.36
CA ALA A 71 0.74 13.71 9.30
C ALA A 71 0.47 14.84 8.29
N ARG A 72 1.51 15.63 7.97
CA ARG A 72 1.50 16.54 6.82
C ARG A 72 1.63 15.72 5.53
N ARG A 73 0.70 15.86 4.59
CA ARG A 73 0.74 15.16 3.31
C ARG A 73 1.71 15.86 2.37
N VAL A 74 2.63 15.12 1.77
CA VAL A 74 3.51 15.59 0.70
C VAL A 74 3.38 14.64 -0.49
N ILE A 75 3.34 15.20 -1.70
CA ILE A 75 3.36 14.41 -2.94
C ILE A 75 4.80 14.40 -3.45
N VAL A 76 5.42 13.22 -3.47
CA VAL A 76 6.74 13.03 -4.08
C VAL A 76 6.54 12.56 -5.51
N LYS A 77 7.00 13.37 -6.48
CA LYS A 77 7.07 12.97 -7.89
C LYS A 77 8.47 12.44 -8.16
N SER A 78 8.58 11.18 -8.59
CA SER A 78 9.87 10.57 -8.93
C SER A 78 9.80 9.88 -10.28
N ARG A 79 10.86 10.01 -11.08
CA ARG A 79 11.07 9.25 -12.31
C ARG A 79 12.25 8.29 -12.10
N VAL A 80 12.01 6.99 -12.18
CA VAL A 80 13.04 5.96 -12.07
C VAL A 80 13.37 5.43 -13.45
N ILE A 81 14.62 5.61 -13.89
CA ILE A 81 15.11 5.20 -15.21
C ILE A 81 16.08 4.03 -15.02
N ARG A 82 15.93 2.98 -15.83
CA ARG A 82 16.91 1.88 -15.88
C ARG A 82 18.05 2.25 -16.83
N LEU A 83 19.25 2.39 -16.28
CA LEU A 83 20.46 2.61 -17.06
C LEU A 83 20.88 1.30 -17.74
N LYS A 84 21.16 1.32 -19.05
CA LYS A 84 21.65 0.19 -19.84
C LYS A 84 22.93 0.58 -20.58
N GLY A 85 23.79 -0.40 -20.89
CA GLY A 85 25.04 -0.18 -21.63
C GLY A 85 25.93 0.87 -20.94
N THR A 86 26.28 1.92 -21.66
CA THR A 86 27.09 3.05 -21.15
C THR A 86 26.32 4.03 -20.26
N GLY A 87 25.04 3.78 -19.96
CA GLY A 87 24.19 4.69 -19.19
C GLY A 87 24.73 5.04 -17.79
N LEU A 88 25.41 4.10 -17.12
CA LEU A 88 26.08 4.39 -15.84
C LEU A 88 27.25 5.36 -16.00
N LYS A 89 28.05 5.21 -17.06
CA LYS A 89 29.17 6.13 -17.35
C LYS A 89 28.64 7.53 -17.70
N ALA A 90 27.58 7.61 -18.50
CA ALA A 90 26.93 8.88 -18.83
C ALA A 90 26.35 9.57 -17.59
N ALA A 91 25.67 8.83 -16.70
CA ALA A 91 25.17 9.36 -15.45
C ALA A 91 26.32 9.86 -14.54
N ALA A 92 27.39 9.10 -14.40
CA ALA A 92 28.56 9.50 -13.63
C ALA A 92 29.20 10.79 -14.18
N GLN A 93 29.33 10.90 -15.50
CA GLN A 93 29.85 12.11 -16.15
C GLN A 93 28.93 13.31 -15.91
N HIS A 94 27.61 13.11 -15.98
CA HIS A 94 26.65 14.16 -15.71
C HIS A 94 26.71 14.64 -14.25
N LEU A 95 26.86 13.73 -13.29
CA LEU A 95 27.06 14.08 -11.89
C LEU A 95 28.36 14.87 -11.68
N ARG A 96 29.46 14.46 -12.32
CA ARG A 96 30.73 15.21 -12.30
C ARG A 96 30.62 16.61 -12.88
N TYR A 97 29.80 16.80 -13.92
CA TYR A 97 29.54 18.12 -14.47
C TYR A 97 28.84 19.03 -13.46
N ILE A 98 27.88 18.50 -12.69
CA ILE A 98 27.17 19.25 -11.64
C ILE A 98 28.11 19.56 -10.46
N GLN A 99 28.96 18.62 -10.08
CA GLN A 99 29.84 18.72 -8.90
C GLN A 99 31.19 19.41 -9.17
N ARG A 100 31.42 19.90 -10.39
CA ARG A 100 32.71 20.52 -10.71
C ARG A 100 32.91 21.80 -9.89
N ASP A 101 34.18 22.14 -9.69
CA ASP A 101 34.57 23.38 -9.02
C ASP A 101 34.10 24.62 -9.81
N GLY A 102 33.82 25.72 -9.11
CA GLY A 102 33.47 27.00 -9.73
C GLY A 102 32.02 27.16 -10.17
N VAL A 103 31.11 26.26 -9.78
CA VAL A 103 29.68 26.36 -10.17
C VAL A 103 28.83 27.17 -9.19
N THR A 104 29.31 27.39 -7.96
CA THR A 104 28.65 28.30 -7.01
C THR A 104 29.21 29.72 -7.15
N ARG A 105 28.47 30.71 -6.62
CA ARG A 105 28.86 32.13 -6.70
C ARG A 105 30.21 32.40 -6.02
N GLU A 106 30.57 31.58 -5.05
CA GLU A 106 31.80 31.62 -4.25
C GLU A 106 32.96 30.82 -4.87
N GLY A 107 32.74 30.21 -6.05
CA GLY A 107 33.75 29.43 -6.75
C GLY A 107 33.93 27.99 -6.23
N GLN A 108 33.04 27.50 -5.36
CA GLN A 108 33.14 26.17 -4.78
C GLN A 108 32.56 25.09 -5.71
N ALA A 109 32.85 23.83 -5.39
CA ALA A 109 32.22 22.66 -5.99
C ALA A 109 30.70 22.66 -5.77
N GLY A 110 29.95 22.22 -6.78
CA GLY A 110 28.51 22.02 -6.66
C GLY A 110 28.20 20.85 -5.72
N GLN A 111 27.28 21.05 -4.78
CA GLN A 111 26.80 19.97 -3.91
C GLN A 111 25.50 19.36 -4.47
N LEU A 112 25.39 18.03 -4.41
CA LEU A 112 24.10 17.37 -4.63
C LEU A 112 23.24 17.48 -3.37
N TYR A 113 21.95 17.68 -3.60
CA TYR A 113 20.91 17.86 -2.59
C TYR A 113 20.58 16.56 -1.82
#